data_AF-A0A4R5BB08-F1
#
_entry.id   AF-A0A4R5BB08-F1
#
_cell.length_a   1.000
_cell.length_b   1.000
_cell.length_c   1.000
_cell.angle_alpha   90.00
_cell.angle_beta   90.00
_cell.angle_gamma   90.00
#
_symmetry.space_group_name_H-M   'P 1'
#
loop_
_entity.id
_entity.type
_entity.pdbx_description
1 polymer ?
#
loop_
_entity_poly.entity_id
_entity_poly.type
_entity_poly.pdbx_seq_one_letter_code
_entity_poly.pdbx_strand_id
1 'polypeptide(L)'
;MTIGRVRDSSETPVTGPLAAAAVQPQVGGVVVGETVSLRLGCVGPDFARFAIRTGHGEPHHVDVLGEKFVPVPVGSHYHCTIDGPEDLRMELSGSVDGRAAAIDVQARHAERGLRLELRNNGPHELRLDLRALAHAEHEDRVLVAAGGALPVFWPAPQGRYDLEVTAAEDETFHRRIAGRAE
;
A
#
# COMPACT_ATOMS: atom_id res chain seq x y z
N MET A 1 28.60 17.78 65.01
CA MET A 1 28.92 18.80 64.00
C MET A 1 29.49 18.08 62.78
N THR A 2 28.90 18.32 61.61
CA THR A 2 29.44 18.05 60.25
C THR A 2 29.29 16.63 59.62
N ILE A 3 28.14 16.45 58.95
CA ILE A 3 27.85 15.96 57.56
C ILE A 3 28.86 15.08 56.80
N GLY A 4 28.34 14.03 56.13
CA GLY A 4 29.09 13.28 55.11
C GLY A 4 28.29 12.27 54.25
N ARG A 5 27.42 12.79 53.38
CA ARG A 5 26.94 12.25 52.07
C ARG A 5 26.47 10.79 51.95
N VAL A 6 25.14 10.66 51.84
CA VAL A 6 24.45 9.67 50.99
C VAL A 6 24.86 9.90 49.53
N ARG A 7 25.31 8.86 48.83
CA ARG A 7 25.38 8.85 47.37
C ARG A 7 23.98 8.53 46.86
N ASP A 8 23.35 9.55 46.30
CA ASP A 8 22.12 9.46 45.53
C ASP A 8 22.46 8.81 44.18
N SER A 9 21.88 7.65 43.92
CA SER A 9 21.92 6.98 42.62
C SER A 9 20.70 7.44 41.82
N SER A 10 20.72 8.67 41.33
CA SER A 10 19.77 9.12 40.32
C SER A 10 20.29 8.71 38.94
N GLU A 11 20.06 7.46 38.56
CA GLU A 11 20.11 7.04 37.16
C GLU A 11 18.83 7.55 36.50
N THR A 12 18.89 8.72 35.86
CA THR A 12 17.83 9.16 34.96
C THR A 12 17.89 8.30 33.70
N PRO A 13 16.80 7.61 33.30
CA PRO A 13 16.78 6.94 32.02
C PRO A 13 16.95 8.00 30.93
N VAL A 14 18.02 7.86 30.16
CA VAL A 14 18.18 8.57 28.88
C VAL A 14 17.08 8.05 27.95
N THR A 15 15.95 8.75 27.93
CA THR A 15 14.97 8.63 26.85
C THR A 15 15.70 9.08 25.59
N GLY A 16 16.23 8.12 24.83
CA GLY A 16 16.66 8.37 23.46
C GLY A 16 15.51 9.04 22.71
N PRO A 17 15.79 9.93 21.74
CA PRO A 17 14.72 10.56 20.99
C PRO A 17 13.80 9.46 20.44
N LEU A 18 12.50 9.52 20.78
CA LEU A 18 11.50 8.82 19.99
C LEU A 18 11.75 9.30 18.56
N ALA A 19 12.16 8.39 17.66
CA ALA A 19 12.21 8.71 16.26
C ALA A 19 10.85 9.33 15.90
N ALA A 20 10.87 10.54 15.32
CA ALA A 20 9.64 11.15 14.84
C ALA A 20 8.94 10.11 13.96
N ALA A 21 7.66 9.82 14.24
CA ALA A 21 6.95 8.78 13.51
C ALA A 21 7.04 9.10 12.01
N ALA A 22 7.68 8.20 11.26
CA ALA A 22 7.80 8.36 9.82
C ALA A 22 6.40 8.37 9.19
N VAL A 23 6.24 9.14 8.11
CA VAL A 23 5.00 9.11 7.33
C VAL A 23 4.84 7.71 6.75
N GLN A 24 3.72 7.07 7.05
CA GLN A 24 3.36 5.74 6.56
C GLN A 24 2.36 5.88 5.42
N PRO A 25 2.81 5.83 4.15
CA PRO A 25 1.91 5.98 3.01
C PRO A 25 1.00 4.77 2.85
N GLN A 26 -0.15 5.01 2.23
CA GLN A 26 -1.14 4.00 1.88
C GLN A 26 -1.57 4.21 0.44
N VAL A 27 -1.76 3.11 -0.30
CA VAL A 27 -2.10 3.17 -1.72
C VAL A 27 -3.02 2.02 -2.09
N GLY A 28 -4.00 2.32 -2.92
CA GLY A 28 -4.91 1.35 -3.53
C GLY A 28 -5.61 1.97 -4.72
N GLY A 29 -6.46 1.20 -5.38
CA GLY A 29 -7.11 1.66 -6.59
C GLY A 29 -8.07 0.63 -7.18
N VAL A 30 -9.24 1.13 -7.55
CA VAL A 30 -10.34 0.35 -8.10
C VAL A 30 -10.96 1.07 -9.29
N VAL A 31 -11.49 0.32 -10.25
CA VAL A 31 -12.24 0.91 -11.37
C VAL A 31 -13.62 1.35 -10.89
N VAL A 32 -13.99 2.58 -11.21
CA VAL A 32 -15.34 3.13 -11.03
C VAL A 32 -15.73 3.85 -12.32
N GLY A 33 -16.59 3.19 -13.11
CA GLY A 33 -16.93 3.67 -14.45
C GLY A 33 -15.68 3.78 -15.33
N GLU A 34 -15.47 4.95 -15.93
CA GLU A 34 -14.32 5.23 -16.82
C GLU A 34 -13.10 5.80 -16.06
N THR A 35 -13.04 5.59 -14.75
CA THR A 35 -11.95 6.08 -13.90
C THR A 35 -11.35 4.96 -13.08
N VAL A 36 -10.05 5.05 -12.81
CA VAL A 36 -9.45 4.39 -11.65
C VAL A 36 -9.56 5.37 -10.49
N SER A 37 -10.32 5.02 -9.46
CA SER A 37 -10.38 5.77 -8.21
C SER A 37 -9.22 5.34 -7.33
N LEU A 38 -8.16 6.15 -7.26
CA LEU A 38 -7.01 5.88 -6.41
C LEU A 38 -7.34 6.26 -4.97
N ARG A 39 -7.10 5.34 -4.04
CA ARG A 39 -7.23 5.57 -2.60
C ARG A 39 -5.85 5.80 -2.01
N LEU A 40 -5.51 7.07 -1.86
CA LEU A 40 -4.21 7.50 -1.33
C LEU A 40 -4.36 7.90 0.13
N GLY A 41 -3.37 7.56 0.96
CA GLY A 41 -3.40 7.95 2.36
C GLY A 41 -2.03 8.10 2.98
N CYS A 42 -2.01 8.70 4.16
CA CYS A 42 -0.85 8.75 5.02
C CYS A 42 -1.26 8.69 6.50
N VAL A 43 -0.43 8.02 7.30
CA VAL A 43 -0.49 8.09 8.76
C VAL A 43 0.84 8.66 9.25
N GLY A 44 0.80 9.71 10.06
CA GLY A 44 2.00 10.37 10.53
C GLY A 44 1.76 11.85 10.82
N PRO A 45 2.81 12.59 11.18
CA PRO A 45 2.71 14.00 11.55
C PRO A 45 2.58 14.95 10.36
N ASP A 46 2.78 14.49 9.12
CA ASP A 46 2.86 15.33 7.91
C ASP A 46 2.10 14.70 6.72
N PHE A 47 2.01 15.43 5.62
CA PHE A 47 1.42 14.95 4.36
C PHE A 47 2.36 13.99 3.60
N ALA A 48 1.78 13.11 2.80
CA ALA A 48 2.50 12.34 1.79
C ALA A 48 2.29 12.97 0.40
N ARG A 49 3.38 13.11 -0.37
CA ARG A 49 3.31 13.51 -1.77
C ARG A 49 3.38 12.29 -2.67
N PHE A 50 2.37 12.13 -3.52
CA PHE A 50 2.32 11.09 -4.54
C PHE A 50 2.49 11.67 -5.94
N ALA A 51 3.09 10.92 -6.84
CA ALA A 51 3.21 11.23 -8.25
C ALA A 51 2.48 10.15 -9.06
N ILE A 52 1.43 10.55 -9.78
CA ILE A 52 0.54 9.66 -10.55
C ILE A 52 0.84 9.81 -12.03
N ARG A 53 1.08 8.70 -12.72
CA ARG A 53 1.38 8.68 -14.16
C ARG A 53 0.43 7.76 -14.91
N THR A 54 -0.15 8.29 -15.98
CA THR A 54 -0.95 7.57 -16.98
C THR A 54 -0.31 7.77 -18.34
N GLY A 55 0.34 6.73 -18.89
CA GLY A 55 1.11 6.83 -20.12
C GLY A 55 2.45 7.57 -19.99
N HIS A 56 2.91 8.22 -21.05
CA HIS A 56 4.27 8.79 -21.15
C HIS A 56 4.38 10.27 -20.76
N GLY A 57 3.36 10.83 -20.11
CA GLY A 57 3.35 12.24 -19.70
C GLY A 57 4.07 12.54 -18.39
N GLU A 58 4.12 13.84 -18.06
CA GLU A 58 4.55 14.32 -16.75
C GLU A 58 3.61 13.79 -15.65
N PRO A 59 4.15 13.40 -14.48
CA PRO A 59 3.31 12.89 -13.40
C PRO A 59 2.49 14.01 -12.77
N HIS A 60 1.22 13.71 -12.49
CA HIS A 60 0.35 14.56 -11.69
C HIS A 60 0.65 14.34 -10.20
N HIS A 61 1.06 15.42 -9.52
CA HIS A 61 1.42 15.36 -8.12
C HIS A 61 0.22 15.64 -7.21
N VAL A 62 0.07 14.85 -6.15
CA VAL A 62 -1.00 15.00 -5.17
C VAL A 62 -0.43 14.93 -3.76
N ASP A 63 -0.64 16.01 -3.00
CA ASP A 63 -0.39 16.03 -1.56
C ASP A 63 -1.62 15.50 -0.82
N VAL A 64 -1.37 14.58 0.13
CA VAL A 64 -2.40 13.87 0.88
C VAL A 64 -2.11 13.98 2.37
N LEU A 65 -3.10 14.49 3.11
CA LEU A 65 -3.15 14.45 4.57
C LEU A 65 -4.32 13.55 4.98
N GLY A 66 -4.06 12.49 5.75
CA GLY A 66 -5.08 11.51 6.09
C GLY A 66 -5.40 10.57 4.92
N GLU A 67 -6.58 10.70 4.31
CA GLU A 67 -7.01 9.87 3.17
C GLU A 67 -7.63 10.74 2.09
N LYS A 68 -7.39 10.41 0.82
CA LYS A 68 -7.92 11.10 -0.34
C LYS A 68 -8.22 10.13 -1.48
N PHE A 69 -9.39 10.27 -2.09
CA PHE A 69 -9.75 9.61 -3.33
C PHE A 69 -9.40 10.50 -4.51
N VAL A 70 -8.63 9.98 -5.46
CA VAL A 70 -8.21 10.71 -6.66
C VAL A 70 -8.75 9.98 -7.89
N PRO A 71 -9.75 10.55 -8.59
CA PRO A 71 -10.22 9.96 -9.83
C PRO A 71 -9.20 10.18 -10.95
N VAL A 72 -8.82 9.10 -11.63
CA VAL A 72 -7.91 9.12 -12.78
C VAL A 72 -8.67 8.62 -14.00
N PRO A 73 -8.96 9.48 -15.00
CA PRO A 73 -9.58 9.03 -16.24
C PRO A 73 -8.72 8.01 -16.98
N VAL A 74 -9.33 6.94 -17.47
CA VAL A 74 -8.63 5.86 -18.17
C VAL A 74 -9.39 5.39 -19.42
N GLY A 75 -8.66 4.78 -20.37
CA GLY A 75 -9.27 4.08 -21.50
C GLY A 75 -9.78 2.69 -21.12
N SER A 76 -10.29 1.95 -22.11
CA SER A 76 -10.82 0.60 -21.91
C SER A 76 -9.81 -0.39 -21.33
N HIS A 77 -8.53 -0.16 -21.63
CA HIS A 77 -7.38 -0.77 -20.98
C HIS A 77 -6.52 0.33 -20.39
N TYR A 78 -5.97 0.08 -19.21
CA TYR A 78 -5.21 1.07 -18.49
C TYR A 78 -3.91 0.49 -17.95
N HIS A 79 -2.94 1.38 -17.80
CA HIS A 79 -1.75 1.17 -17.01
C HIS A 79 -1.44 2.49 -16.28
N CYS A 80 -1.32 2.41 -14.96
CA CYS A 80 -1.05 3.56 -14.11
C CYS A 80 0.09 3.23 -13.15
N THR A 81 0.97 4.19 -12.92
CA THR A 81 2.02 4.11 -11.90
C THR A 81 1.82 5.20 -10.87
N ILE A 82 1.91 4.85 -9.59
CA ILE A 82 1.83 5.75 -8.46
C ILE A 82 3.13 5.60 -7.68
N ASP A 83 3.92 6.66 -7.65
CA ASP A 83 5.11 6.77 -6.80
C ASP A 83 4.74 7.55 -5.54
N GLY A 84 5.16 7.07 -4.37
CA GLY A 84 4.95 7.71 -3.08
C GLY A 84 6.23 7.76 -2.24
N PRO A 85 6.15 8.23 -0.99
CA PRO A 85 7.26 8.22 -0.03
C PRO A 85 7.77 6.80 0.26
N GLU A 86 8.93 6.68 0.88
CA GLU A 86 9.50 5.40 1.32
C GLU A 86 9.73 4.36 0.20
N ASP A 87 10.09 4.84 -0.99
CA ASP A 87 10.22 4.06 -2.23
C ASP A 87 8.93 3.31 -2.62
N LEU A 88 7.77 3.71 -2.07
CA LEU A 88 6.50 3.09 -2.39
C LEU A 88 6.19 3.31 -3.87
N ARG A 89 5.97 2.21 -4.59
CA ARG A 89 5.45 2.23 -5.95
C ARG A 89 4.27 1.26 -6.04
N MET A 90 3.17 1.74 -6.60
CA MET A 90 2.07 0.88 -7.05
C MET A 90 1.91 0.99 -8.57
N GLU A 91 1.84 -0.15 -9.23
CA GLU A 91 1.46 -0.25 -10.64
C GLU A 91 0.10 -0.94 -10.72
N LEU A 92 -0.81 -0.39 -11.52
CA LEU A 92 -2.13 -0.96 -11.79
C LEU A 92 -2.30 -1.09 -13.29
N SER A 93 -2.69 -2.28 -13.75
CA SER A 93 -3.19 -2.47 -15.10
C SER A 93 -4.42 -3.36 -15.12
N GLY A 94 -5.23 -3.21 -16.16
CA GLY A 94 -6.50 -3.91 -16.29
C GLY A 94 -7.34 -3.40 -17.42
N SER A 95 -8.44 -4.10 -17.66
CA SER A 95 -9.59 -3.60 -18.41
C SER A 95 -10.64 -3.02 -17.46
N VAL A 96 -11.30 -1.93 -17.87
CA VAL A 96 -12.40 -1.33 -17.09
C VAL A 96 -13.64 -2.22 -17.03
N ASP A 97 -13.81 -3.12 -18.00
CA ASP A 97 -14.90 -4.11 -18.07
C ASP A 97 -14.44 -5.51 -17.62
N GLY A 98 -13.21 -5.62 -17.12
CA GLY A 98 -12.61 -6.87 -16.66
C GLY A 98 -13.37 -7.48 -15.48
N ARG A 99 -13.32 -8.81 -15.35
CA ARG A 99 -13.99 -9.51 -14.23
C ARG A 99 -13.49 -9.04 -12.87
N ALA A 100 -12.22 -8.63 -12.78
CA ALA A 100 -11.60 -8.11 -11.58
C ALA A 100 -11.52 -6.57 -11.53
N ALA A 101 -12.19 -5.84 -12.44
CA ALA A 101 -12.17 -4.37 -12.47
C ALA A 101 -12.61 -3.73 -11.13
N ALA A 102 -13.55 -4.39 -10.44
CA ALA A 102 -14.10 -3.95 -9.15
C ALA A 102 -13.27 -4.41 -7.92
N ILE A 103 -12.11 -5.06 -8.12
CA ILE A 103 -11.18 -5.39 -7.05
C ILE A 103 -10.37 -4.14 -6.67
N ASP A 104 -10.43 -3.80 -5.38
CA ASP A 104 -9.51 -2.87 -4.72
C ASP A 104 -8.44 -3.66 -3.95
N VAL A 105 -7.18 -3.29 -4.12
CA VAL A 105 -6.05 -3.81 -3.35
C VAL A 105 -5.47 -2.64 -2.58
N GLN A 106 -5.91 -2.45 -1.33
CA GLN A 106 -5.39 -1.40 -0.47
C GLN A 106 -4.19 -1.93 0.31
N ALA A 107 -3.01 -1.34 0.08
CA ALA A 107 -1.79 -1.61 0.83
C ALA A 107 -1.55 -0.54 1.90
N ARG A 108 -1.18 -1.00 3.10
CA ARG A 108 -0.77 -0.15 4.22
C ARG A 108 0.49 -0.73 4.84
N HIS A 109 1.39 0.14 5.30
CA HIS A 109 2.53 -0.30 6.10
C HIS A 109 2.06 -1.04 7.36
N ALA A 110 2.81 -2.08 7.71
CA ALA A 110 2.70 -2.82 8.95
C ALA A 110 4.11 -3.10 9.47
N GLU A 111 4.22 -3.44 10.76
CA GLU A 111 5.49 -3.91 11.32
C GLU A 111 5.97 -5.13 10.49
N ARG A 112 7.21 -5.06 9.97
CA ARG A 112 7.83 -6.14 9.16
C ARG A 112 7.10 -6.50 7.86
N GLY A 113 6.30 -5.61 7.28
CA GLY A 113 5.64 -5.90 6.01
C GLY A 113 4.51 -4.96 5.62
N LEU A 114 3.53 -5.52 4.92
CA LEU A 114 2.31 -4.83 4.52
C LEU A 114 1.08 -5.50 5.13
N ARG A 115 0.09 -4.68 5.46
CA ARG A 115 -1.29 -5.13 5.62
C ARG A 115 -2.05 -4.75 4.35
N LEU A 116 -2.52 -5.78 3.66
CA LEU A 116 -3.39 -5.66 2.50
C LEU A 116 -4.85 -5.79 2.93
N GLU A 117 -5.71 -5.04 2.28
CA GLU A 117 -7.15 -5.29 2.28
C GLU A 117 -7.57 -5.54 0.82
N LEU A 118 -7.93 -6.78 0.52
CA LEU A 118 -8.42 -7.19 -0.80
C LEU A 118 -9.94 -7.10 -0.78
N ARG A 119 -10.51 -6.11 -1.45
CA ARG A 119 -11.95 -5.88 -1.46
C ARG A 119 -12.52 -6.13 -2.84
N ASN A 120 -13.52 -7.00 -2.92
CA ASN A 120 -14.23 -7.32 -4.14
C ASN A 120 -15.57 -6.58 -4.15
N ASN A 121 -15.64 -5.46 -4.86
CA ASN A 121 -16.89 -4.72 -5.04
C ASN A 121 -17.74 -5.27 -6.20
N GLY A 122 -17.30 -6.36 -6.83
CA GLY A 122 -17.96 -7.02 -7.94
C GLY A 122 -19.03 -8.03 -7.49
N PRO A 123 -19.82 -8.53 -8.46
CA PRO A 123 -20.95 -9.43 -8.20
C PRO A 123 -20.57 -10.92 -8.14
N HIS A 124 -19.29 -11.27 -8.37
CA HIS A 124 -18.82 -12.65 -8.43
C HIS A 124 -17.64 -12.85 -7.50
N GLU A 125 -17.54 -14.02 -6.87
CA GLU A 125 -16.31 -14.43 -6.19
C GLU A 125 -15.15 -14.51 -7.19
N LEU A 126 -13.97 -14.10 -6.75
CA LEU A 126 -12.76 -14.07 -7.55
C LEU A 126 -11.60 -14.72 -6.80
N ARG A 127 -10.73 -15.38 -7.55
CA ARG A 127 -9.49 -15.94 -7.03
C ARG A 127 -8.35 -15.01 -7.36
N LEU A 128 -7.64 -14.59 -6.31
CA LEU A 128 -6.47 -13.75 -6.42
C LEU A 128 -5.22 -14.57 -6.11
N ASP A 129 -4.23 -14.44 -6.99
CA ASP A 129 -2.89 -15.00 -6.81
C ASP A 129 -1.97 -13.86 -6.35
N LEU A 130 -1.29 -14.05 -5.22
CA LEU A 130 -0.33 -13.12 -4.66
C LEU A 130 1.06 -13.75 -4.71
N ARG A 131 2.06 -13.02 -5.21
CA ARG A 131 3.42 -13.55 -5.38
C ARG A 131 4.49 -12.51 -5.13
N ALA A 132 5.58 -12.93 -4.48
CA ALA A 132 6.79 -12.13 -4.38
C ALA A 132 7.53 -12.14 -5.72
N LEU A 133 7.81 -10.95 -6.26
CA LEU A 133 8.69 -10.78 -7.42
C LEU A 133 10.16 -10.67 -7.01
N ALA A 134 10.42 -10.24 -5.77
CA ALA A 134 11.76 -10.12 -5.19
C ALA A 134 11.72 -10.21 -3.66
N HIS A 135 12.90 -10.29 -3.04
CA HIS A 135 13.15 -10.19 -1.58
C HIS A 135 12.62 -11.33 -0.70
N ALA A 136 11.78 -12.22 -1.23
CA ALA A 136 11.34 -13.45 -0.57
C ALA A 136 10.86 -14.48 -1.59
N GLU A 137 10.85 -15.75 -1.21
CA GLU A 137 10.05 -16.78 -1.87
C GLU A 137 8.75 -16.91 -1.09
N HIS A 138 7.71 -16.21 -1.54
CA HIS A 138 6.40 -16.22 -0.90
C HIS A 138 5.30 -16.11 -1.96
N GLU A 139 4.30 -16.97 -1.83
CA GLU A 139 3.10 -16.97 -2.65
C GLU A 139 1.88 -17.28 -1.76
N ASP A 140 0.74 -16.72 -2.13
CA ASP A 140 -0.54 -17.00 -1.49
C ASP A 140 -1.65 -17.02 -2.55
N ARG A 141 -2.70 -17.78 -2.27
CA ARG A 141 -3.87 -17.93 -3.15
C ARG A 141 -5.12 -17.81 -2.32
N VAL A 142 -5.92 -16.79 -2.63
CA VAL A 142 -7.09 -16.45 -1.83
C VAL A 142 -8.34 -16.34 -2.68
N LEU A 143 -9.49 -16.65 -2.07
CA LEU A 143 -10.80 -16.40 -2.64
C LEU A 143 -11.41 -15.19 -1.94
N VAL A 144 -11.87 -14.22 -2.72
CA VAL A 144 -12.55 -13.02 -2.22
C VAL A 144 -13.99 -13.06 -2.69
N ALA A 145 -14.91 -13.32 -1.76
CA ALA A 145 -16.34 -13.39 -2.02
C ALA A 145 -16.86 -12.09 -2.67
N ALA A 146 -17.92 -12.21 -3.46
CA ALA A 146 -18.63 -11.07 -4.03
C ALA A 146 -19.08 -10.10 -2.91
N GLY A 147 -18.80 -8.81 -3.07
CA GLY A 147 -19.06 -7.79 -2.04
C GLY A 147 -18.21 -7.91 -0.77
N GLY A 148 -17.26 -8.85 -0.73
CA GLY A 148 -16.46 -9.19 0.44
C GLY A 148 -15.15 -8.39 0.53
N ALA A 149 -14.53 -8.47 1.71
CA ALA A 149 -13.17 -7.99 1.94
C ALA A 149 -12.38 -9.03 2.72
N LEU A 150 -11.11 -9.21 2.34
CA LEU A 150 -10.19 -10.15 2.97
C LEU A 150 -8.91 -9.42 3.38
N PRO A 151 -8.60 -9.33 4.69
CA PRO A 151 -7.30 -8.82 5.13
C PRO A 151 -6.22 -9.89 4.89
N VAL A 152 -5.08 -9.47 4.32
CA VAL A 152 -3.91 -10.32 4.11
C VAL A 152 -2.68 -9.62 4.68
N PHE A 153 -1.82 -10.35 5.38
CA PHE A 153 -0.50 -9.84 5.77
C PHE A 153 0.54 -10.33 4.77
N TRP A 154 1.36 -9.40 4.27
CA TRP A 154 2.44 -9.71 3.35
C TRP A 154 3.81 -9.43 4.00
N PRO A 155 4.65 -10.44 4.22
CA PRO A 155 5.91 -10.27 4.94
C PRO A 155 6.98 -9.56 4.11
N ALA A 156 7.81 -8.76 4.77
CA ALA A 156 9.02 -8.13 4.21
C ALA A 156 10.25 -8.51 5.05
N PRO A 157 10.72 -9.78 5.00
CA PRO A 157 11.77 -10.28 5.89
C PRO A 157 13.12 -9.57 5.74
N GLN A 158 13.34 -8.90 4.61
CA GLN A 158 14.55 -8.14 4.29
C GLN A 158 14.31 -6.62 4.36
N GLY A 159 13.22 -6.19 5.00
CA GLY A 159 12.81 -4.78 5.06
C GLY A 159 12.38 -4.21 3.70
N ARG A 160 12.15 -5.07 2.70
CA ARG A 160 11.67 -4.71 1.37
C ARG A 160 10.62 -5.70 0.90
N TYR A 161 9.70 -5.22 0.08
CA TYR A 161 8.68 -6.03 -0.58
C TYR A 161 8.59 -5.65 -2.06
N ASP A 162 8.25 -6.64 -2.87
CA ASP A 162 7.85 -6.49 -4.27
C ASP A 162 6.78 -7.56 -4.53
N LEU A 163 5.52 -7.16 -4.39
CA LEU A 163 4.34 -8.01 -4.44
C LEU A 163 3.63 -7.82 -5.78
N GLU A 164 3.27 -8.92 -6.42
CA GLU A 164 2.33 -8.99 -7.53
C GLU A 164 1.00 -9.58 -7.04
N VAL A 165 -0.12 -9.01 -7.50
CA VAL A 165 -1.48 -9.55 -7.35
C VAL A 165 -2.12 -9.65 -8.73
N THR A 166 -2.56 -10.85 -9.09
CA THR A 166 -3.31 -11.14 -10.33
C THR A 166 -4.63 -11.82 -10.01
N ALA A 167 -5.54 -11.89 -10.99
CA ALA A 167 -6.83 -12.55 -10.84
C ALA A 167 -6.97 -13.67 -11.87
N ALA A 168 -7.30 -14.89 -11.42
CA ALA A 168 -7.37 -16.04 -12.31
C ALA A 168 -8.49 -15.93 -13.36
N GLU A 169 -9.53 -15.16 -13.05
CA GLU A 169 -10.68 -14.92 -13.93
C GLU A 169 -10.52 -13.67 -14.83
N ASP A 170 -9.39 -12.97 -14.75
CA ASP A 170 -9.11 -11.75 -15.52
C ASP A 170 -7.61 -11.58 -15.82
N GLU A 171 -7.19 -12.01 -17.01
CA GLU A 171 -5.79 -11.94 -17.45
C GLU A 171 -5.26 -10.51 -17.60
N THR A 172 -6.13 -9.50 -17.67
CA THR A 172 -5.70 -8.10 -17.77
C THR A 172 -5.38 -7.51 -16.39
N PHE A 173 -5.96 -8.09 -15.33
CA PHE A 173 -5.84 -7.56 -13.98
C PHE A 173 -4.46 -7.85 -13.40
N HIS A 174 -3.73 -6.77 -13.13
CA HIS A 174 -2.46 -6.84 -12.45
C HIS A 174 -2.30 -5.64 -11.51
N ARG A 175 -1.81 -5.92 -10.30
CA ARG A 175 -1.37 -4.94 -9.32
C ARG A 175 0.03 -5.31 -8.89
N ARG A 176 0.96 -4.37 -8.90
CA ARG A 176 2.28 -4.55 -8.31
C ARG A 176 2.51 -3.49 -7.24
N ILE A 177 3.02 -3.89 -6.09
CA ILE A 177 3.29 -3.02 -4.95
C ILE A 177 4.71 -3.29 -4.49
N ALA A 178 5.58 -2.30 -4.62
CA ALA A 178 6.99 -2.38 -4.24
C ALA A 178 7.35 -1.25 -3.27
N GLY A 179 8.30 -1.51 -2.38
CA GLY A 179 8.71 -0.52 -1.38
C GLY A 179 9.54 -1.11 -0.25
N ARG A 180 9.69 -0.33 0.82
CA ARG A 180 10.41 -0.71 2.04
C ARG A 180 9.44 -0.89 3.20
N ALA A 181 9.80 -1.76 4.15
CA ALA A 181 9.13 -1.89 5.43
C ALA A 181 10.20 -1.80 6.52
N GLU A 182 9.93 -1.00 7.56
CA GLU A 182 10.78 -0.86 8.75
C GLU A 182 10.30 -1.76 9.89
#